data_AF-V5GD27-F1
#
_entry.id   AF-V5GD27-F1
#
_cell.length_a   1.000
_cell.length_b   1.000
_cell.length_c   1.000
_cell.angle_alpha   90.00
_cell.angle_beta   90.00
_cell.angle_gamma   90.00
#
_symmetry.space_group_name_H-M   'P 1'
#
loop_
_entity.id
_entity.type
_entity.pdbx_description
1 polymer ?
#
loop_
_entity_poly.entity_id
_entity_poly.type
_entity_poly.pdbx_seq_one_letter_code
_entity_poly.pdbx_strand_id
1 'polypeptide(L)'
;KLKELTRDESFGELVLSDTFQPDVVEEVDVCNRKITDLETYLVDYDIVANSNESRYVDAKLRHLITRLKRLTPPNDALQNSISNLNGRLYEIEENLDKKLNGVDNDNEPRNTLPPVAKVSNICRAPSVPVYKWDVRFSGGKEGLSVNAFIERVEEYRISRGVSESELFTSITDLLTGKALSWYRSVSVKINSWSEFVGKLRENYLPFNFHNDLLREIREREQGVDETVSEFFSCMINYFG
;
A
#
# COMPACT_ATOMS: atom_id res chain seq x y z
N LYS A 1 33.91 -25.91 25.69
CA LYS A 1 34.43 -24.52 25.58
C LYS A 1 33.47 -23.69 24.72
N LEU A 2 32.20 -23.58 25.15
CA LEU A 2 31.06 -23.07 24.38
C LEU A 2 30.08 -22.33 25.31
N LYS A 3 30.63 -21.53 26.23
CA LYS A 3 29.88 -20.71 27.20
C LYS A 3 30.45 -19.30 27.40
N GLU A 4 31.34 -18.85 26.51
CA GLU A 4 32.04 -17.55 26.63
C GLU A 4 31.79 -16.60 25.45
N LEU A 5 30.80 -16.86 24.58
CA LEU A 5 30.53 -16.03 23.40
C LEU A 5 29.16 -15.32 23.42
N THR A 6 28.44 -15.33 24.53
CA THR A 6 27.13 -14.65 24.63
C THR A 6 27.06 -13.68 25.80
N ARG A 7 28.18 -13.01 26.09
CA ARG A 7 28.26 -12.06 27.19
C ARG A 7 29.13 -10.87 26.81
N ASP A 8 28.63 -10.08 25.85
CA ASP A 8 28.90 -8.65 25.75
C ASP A 8 28.06 -8.05 24.60
N GLU A 9 26.75 -7.90 24.84
CA GLU A 9 25.94 -6.89 24.15
C GLU A 9 25.05 -6.19 25.17
N SER A 10 25.71 -5.61 26.16
CA SER A 10 25.18 -4.44 26.86
C SER A 10 25.98 -3.23 26.38
N PHE A 11 25.27 -2.11 26.21
CA PHE A 11 25.71 -0.78 25.80
C PHE A 11 25.45 -0.44 24.33
N GLY A 12 24.53 0.51 24.17
CA GLY A 12 24.21 1.14 22.91
C GLY A 12 25.44 1.80 22.32
N GLU A 13 25.90 1.21 21.24
CA GLU A 13 26.62 1.87 20.17
C GLU A 13 26.15 1.17 18.90
N LEU A 14 25.37 1.89 18.08
CA LEU A 14 25.01 1.43 16.74
C LEU A 14 26.30 1.36 15.93
N VAL A 15 26.99 0.22 15.98
CA VAL A 15 27.91 -0.17 14.93
C VAL A 15 27.02 -0.58 13.76
N LEU A 16 26.64 0.40 12.95
CA LEU A 16 26.22 0.14 11.58
C LEU A 16 27.42 -0.57 10.93
N SER A 17 27.36 -1.90 10.86
CA SER A 17 28.29 -2.65 10.02
C SER A 17 28.02 -2.17 8.60
N ASP A 18 28.91 -1.33 8.12
CA ASP A 18 28.97 -0.90 6.74
C ASP A 18 29.00 -2.15 5.84
N THR A 19 28.24 -2.12 4.76
CA THR A 19 28.24 -3.06 3.62
C THR A 19 27.59 -4.45 3.76
N PHE A 20 26.25 -4.51 3.79
CA PHE A 20 25.58 -5.56 2.99
C PHE A 20 25.61 -5.10 1.53
N GLN A 21 26.63 -5.51 0.79
CA GLN A 21 26.61 -5.42 -0.67
C GLN A 21 25.77 -6.59 -1.18
N PRO A 22 24.59 -6.35 -1.79
CA PRO A 22 23.83 -7.43 -2.40
C PRO A 22 24.70 -8.09 -3.47
N ASP A 23 24.72 -9.41 -3.53
CA ASP A 23 25.31 -10.10 -4.67
C ASP A 23 24.55 -9.66 -5.93
N VAL A 24 25.23 -8.92 -6.80
CA VAL A 24 24.64 -8.32 -8.00
C VAL A 24 24.10 -9.42 -8.92
N VAL A 25 24.72 -10.60 -8.95
CA VAL A 25 24.25 -11.73 -9.76
C VAL A 25 22.93 -12.25 -9.21
N GLU A 26 22.87 -12.52 -7.91
CA GLU A 26 21.66 -13.01 -7.24
C GLU A 26 20.51 -11.99 -7.35
N GLU A 27 20.82 -10.70 -7.19
CA GLU A 27 19.83 -9.64 -7.31
C GLU A 27 19.26 -9.49 -8.73
N VAL A 28 20.11 -9.62 -9.76
CA VAL A 28 19.67 -9.64 -11.16
C VAL A 28 18.74 -10.83 -11.41
N ASP A 29 19.07 -12.01 -10.89
CA ASP A 29 18.24 -13.22 -11.02
C ASP A 29 16.89 -13.08 -10.30
N VAL A 30 16.88 -12.48 -9.11
CA VAL A 30 15.64 -12.19 -8.37
C VAL A 30 14.78 -11.17 -9.12
N CYS A 31 15.38 -10.11 -9.68
CA CYS A 31 14.64 -9.12 -10.46
C CYS A 31 14.08 -9.73 -11.73
N ASN A 32 14.86 -10.54 -12.44
CA ASN A 32 14.42 -11.24 -13.64
C ASN A 32 13.21 -12.13 -13.37
N ARG A 33 13.25 -12.96 -12.32
CA ARG A 33 12.11 -13.80 -11.92
C ARG A 33 10.85 -12.97 -11.63
N LYS A 34 10.99 -11.90 -10.83
CA LYS A 34 9.86 -11.03 -10.49
C LYS A 34 9.29 -10.28 -11.70
N ILE A 35 10.09 -9.98 -12.71
CA ILE A 35 9.62 -9.38 -13.97
C ILE A 35 8.84 -10.43 -14.78
N THR A 36 9.36 -11.66 -14.92
CA THR A 36 8.65 -12.74 -15.61
C THR A 36 7.32 -13.10 -14.94
N ASP A 37 7.27 -13.11 -13.60
CA ASP A 37 6.03 -13.30 -12.85
C ASP A 37 5.03 -12.17 -13.14
N LEU A 38 5.52 -10.92 -13.25
CA LEU A 38 4.70 -9.75 -13.55
C LEU A 38 4.17 -9.79 -14.98
N GLU A 39 5.00 -10.18 -15.96
CA GLU A 39 4.59 -10.37 -17.35
C GLU A 39 3.50 -11.45 -17.45
N THR A 40 3.68 -12.58 -16.77
CA THR A 40 2.69 -13.67 -16.73
C THR A 40 1.37 -13.19 -16.13
N TYR A 41 1.44 -12.47 -15.01
CA TYR A 41 0.27 -11.87 -14.38
C TYR A 41 -0.49 -10.91 -15.33
N LEU A 42 0.24 -10.15 -16.16
CA LEU A 42 -0.36 -9.24 -17.13
C LEU A 42 -0.94 -9.91 -18.38
N VAL A 43 -0.60 -11.17 -18.64
CA VAL A 43 -1.26 -11.99 -19.68
C VAL A 43 -2.58 -12.54 -19.16
N ASP A 44 -2.62 -12.97 -17.90
CA ASP A 44 -3.77 -13.65 -17.31
C ASP A 44 -4.89 -12.70 -16.85
N TYR A 45 -4.57 -11.44 -16.59
CA TYR A 45 -5.50 -10.45 -16.04
C TYR A 45 -5.70 -9.24 -16.96
N ASP A 46 -6.97 -8.89 -17.21
CA ASP A 46 -7.33 -7.63 -17.88
C ASP A 46 -7.28 -6.48 -16.87
N ILE A 47 -6.24 -5.65 -16.98
CA ILE A 47 -5.97 -4.56 -16.04
C ILE A 47 -6.83 -3.34 -16.39
N VAL A 48 -7.73 -2.99 -15.48
CA VAL A 48 -8.61 -1.82 -15.61
C VAL A 48 -8.01 -0.61 -14.90
N ALA A 49 -8.27 0.59 -15.43
CA ALA A 49 -7.80 1.83 -14.81
C ALA A 49 -8.30 1.98 -13.38
N ASN A 50 -7.41 2.43 -12.49
CA ASN A 50 -7.66 2.63 -11.05
C ASN A 50 -8.04 1.34 -10.29
N SER A 51 -7.79 0.16 -10.84
CA SER A 51 -8.01 -1.10 -10.14
C SER A 51 -6.89 -1.41 -9.12
N ASN A 52 -7.15 -2.35 -8.21
CA ASN A 52 -6.14 -2.81 -7.26
C ASN A 52 -4.96 -3.47 -8.00
N GLU A 53 -5.24 -4.14 -9.11
CA GLU A 53 -4.28 -4.79 -10.00
C GLU A 53 -3.41 -3.73 -10.69
N SER A 54 -4.01 -2.64 -11.22
CA SER A 54 -3.27 -1.51 -11.78
C SER A 54 -2.31 -0.87 -10.74
N ARG A 55 -2.79 -0.66 -9.51
CA ARG A 55 -1.97 -0.14 -8.40
C ARG A 55 -0.88 -1.11 -7.95
N TYR A 56 -1.19 -2.41 -7.89
CA TYR A 56 -0.24 -3.46 -7.55
C TYR A 56 0.89 -3.54 -8.57
N VAL A 57 0.54 -3.53 -9.86
CA VAL A 57 1.51 -3.58 -10.97
C VAL A 57 2.39 -2.32 -10.95
N ASP A 58 1.81 -1.13 -10.79
CA ASP A 58 2.57 0.13 -10.70
C ASP A 58 3.53 0.15 -9.49
N ALA A 59 3.08 -0.27 -8.31
CA ALA A 59 3.93 -0.38 -7.14
C ALA A 59 5.08 -1.38 -7.36
N LYS A 60 4.78 -2.51 -8.03
CA LYS A 60 5.79 -3.54 -8.36
C LYS A 60 6.82 -3.03 -9.36
N LEU A 61 6.39 -2.31 -10.39
CA LEU A 61 7.27 -1.67 -11.39
C LEU A 61 8.21 -0.69 -10.70
N ARG A 62 7.68 0.27 -9.92
CA ARG A 62 8.49 1.27 -9.20
C ARG A 62 9.50 0.62 -8.26
N HIS A 63 9.11 -0.45 -7.56
CA HIS A 63 10.01 -1.19 -6.70
C HIS A 63 11.14 -1.87 -7.48
N LEU A 64 10.83 -2.54 -8.60
CA LEU A 64 11.83 -3.22 -9.43
C LEU A 64 12.78 -2.23 -10.12
N ILE A 65 12.26 -1.12 -10.65
CA ILE A 65 13.06 -0.03 -11.23
C ILE A 65 14.04 0.54 -10.19
N THR A 66 13.54 0.83 -8.98
CA THR A 66 14.38 1.38 -7.90
C THR A 66 15.45 0.40 -7.47
N ARG A 67 15.14 -0.90 -7.43
CA ARG A 67 16.08 -1.95 -7.05
C ARG A 67 17.19 -2.12 -8.09
N LEU A 68 16.85 -2.18 -9.37
CA LEU A 68 17.82 -2.23 -10.47
C LEU A 68 18.71 -0.97 -10.53
N LYS A 69 18.15 0.22 -10.28
CA LYS A 69 18.91 1.49 -10.24
C LYS A 69 19.98 1.54 -9.14
N ARG A 70 19.84 0.74 -8.08
CA ARG A 70 20.79 0.70 -6.95
C ARG A 70 21.92 -0.30 -7.16
N LEU A 71 21.81 -1.19 -8.14
CA LEU A 71 22.87 -2.16 -8.44
C LEU A 71 24.04 -1.47 -9.14
N THR A 72 25.24 -1.71 -8.64
CA THR A 72 26.49 -1.27 -9.28
C THR A 72 27.14 -2.49 -9.95
N PRO A 73 26.98 -2.67 -11.28
CA PRO A 73 27.45 -3.88 -11.93
C PRO A 73 28.97 -3.93 -12.01
N PRO A 74 29.60 -5.08 -11.66
CA PRO A 74 31.04 -5.24 -11.70
C PRO A 74 31.59 -5.54 -13.10
N ASN A 75 30.72 -5.86 -14.08
CA ASN A 75 31.12 -6.18 -15.45
C ASN A 75 30.06 -5.77 -16.49
N ASP A 76 30.49 -5.67 -17.75
CA ASP A 76 29.63 -5.28 -18.88
C ASP A 76 28.49 -6.27 -19.13
N ALA A 77 28.67 -7.55 -18.81
CA ALA A 77 27.63 -8.56 -18.98
C ALA A 77 26.43 -8.30 -18.05
N LEU A 78 26.68 -8.00 -16.78
CA LEU A 78 25.66 -7.65 -15.79
C LEU A 78 25.07 -6.26 -16.06
N GLN A 79 25.87 -5.31 -16.55
CA GLN A 79 25.36 -4.02 -17.02
C GLN A 79 24.35 -4.21 -18.18
N ASN A 80 24.64 -5.09 -19.13
CA ASN A 80 23.74 -5.42 -20.23
C ASN A 80 22.47 -6.13 -19.74
N SER A 81 22.59 -7.05 -18.78
CA SER A 81 21.44 -7.71 -18.14
C SER A 81 20.53 -6.69 -17.43
N ILE A 82 21.09 -5.78 -16.64
CA ILE A 82 20.32 -4.72 -15.96
C ILE A 82 19.64 -3.79 -16.98
N SER A 83 20.33 -3.42 -18.07
CA SER A 83 19.75 -2.63 -19.16
C SER A 83 18.58 -3.35 -19.84
N ASN A 84 18.69 -4.66 -20.08
CA ASN A 84 17.61 -5.47 -20.65
C ASN A 84 16.39 -5.53 -19.71
N LEU A 85 16.60 -5.77 -18.41
CA LEU A 85 15.53 -5.81 -17.42
C LEU A 85 14.84 -4.45 -17.27
N ASN A 86 15.58 -3.35 -17.30
CA ASN A 86 15.00 -2.01 -17.32
C ASN A 86 14.17 -1.77 -18.59
N GLY A 87 14.64 -2.22 -19.76
CA GLY A 87 13.89 -2.16 -21.01
C GLY A 87 12.53 -2.85 -20.91
N ARG A 88 12.52 -4.09 -20.39
CA ARG A 88 11.28 -4.86 -20.14
C ARG A 88 10.32 -4.13 -19.19
N LEU A 89 10.84 -3.53 -18.11
CA LEU A 89 10.03 -2.76 -17.16
C LEU A 89 9.39 -1.52 -17.82
N TYR A 90 10.14 -0.80 -18.65
CA TYR A 90 9.61 0.37 -19.38
C TYR A 90 8.57 -0.05 -20.42
N GLU A 91 8.78 -1.16 -21.14
CA GLU A 91 7.77 -1.69 -22.07
C GLU A 91 6.47 -2.07 -21.36
N ILE A 92 6.57 -2.68 -20.17
CA ILE A 92 5.40 -2.99 -19.34
C ILE A 92 4.68 -1.71 -18.93
N GLU A 93 5.43 -0.72 -18.43
CA GLU A 93 4.89 0.58 -18.00
C GLU A 93 4.19 1.31 -19.15
N GLU A 94 4.80 1.38 -20.34
CA GLU A 94 4.23 2.02 -21.53
C GLU A 94 2.97 1.28 -22.03
N ASN A 95 2.99 -0.05 -22.02
CA ASN A 95 1.83 -0.85 -22.43
C ASN A 95 0.66 -0.71 -21.44
N LEU A 96 0.94 -0.59 -20.15
CA LEU A 96 -0.08 -0.27 -19.15
C LEU A 96 -0.63 1.13 -19.37
N ASP A 97 0.23 2.13 -19.57
CA ASP A 97 -0.23 3.51 -19.79
C ASP A 97 -1.13 3.61 -21.03
N LYS A 98 -0.75 2.95 -22.13
CA LYS A 98 -1.59 2.85 -23.34
C LYS A 98 -2.92 2.15 -23.08
N LYS A 99 -2.94 1.06 -22.30
CA LYS A 99 -4.18 0.34 -21.94
C LYS A 99 -5.09 1.17 -21.02
N LEU A 100 -4.51 1.95 -20.11
CA LEU A 100 -5.24 2.69 -19.08
C LEU A 100 -5.71 4.07 -19.57
N ASN A 101 -4.96 4.72 -20.45
CA ASN A 101 -5.26 6.05 -21.00
C ASN A 101 -5.83 5.99 -22.44
N GLY A 102 -5.81 4.83 -23.09
CA GLY A 102 -6.30 4.62 -24.46
C GLY A 102 -7.82 4.47 -24.58
N VAL A 103 -8.59 5.37 -23.97
CA VAL A 103 -10.01 5.57 -24.31
C VAL A 103 -10.16 6.95 -24.94
N ASP A 104 -10.64 6.95 -26.18
CA ASP A 104 -10.90 8.07 -27.11
C ASP A 104 -9.72 8.65 -27.92
N ASN A 105 -9.47 8.03 -29.08
CA ASN A 105 -9.66 8.67 -30.38
C ASN A 105 -9.37 7.66 -31.50
N ASP A 106 -10.43 7.15 -32.15
CA ASP A 106 -10.42 6.97 -33.60
C ASP A 106 -11.87 7.10 -34.12
N ASN A 107 -12.10 8.22 -34.79
CA ASN A 107 -13.26 8.49 -35.62
C ASN A 107 -13.12 7.68 -36.92
N GLU A 108 -14.02 6.72 -37.20
CA GLU A 108 -14.54 6.48 -38.56
C GLU A 108 -15.80 5.58 -38.56
N PRO A 109 -16.61 5.56 -39.63
CA PRO A 109 -17.96 6.12 -39.60
C PRO A 109 -19.07 5.11 -39.35
N ARG A 110 -20.19 5.66 -38.86
CA ARG A 110 -21.53 5.05 -38.73
C ARG A 110 -21.84 4.03 -39.84
N ASN A 111 -22.08 2.79 -39.43
CA ASN A 111 -23.11 1.97 -40.04
C ASN A 111 -23.98 1.31 -38.97
N THR A 112 -25.26 1.65 -39.07
CA THR A 112 -26.45 1.22 -38.34
C THR A 112 -26.54 -0.29 -38.13
N LEU A 113 -26.96 -0.72 -36.93
CA LEU A 113 -27.93 -1.80 -36.62
C LEU A 113 -28.13 -1.91 -35.06
N PRO A 114 -29.22 -2.53 -34.57
CA PRO A 114 -29.97 -2.14 -33.36
C PRO A 114 -29.37 -2.64 -32.03
N PRO A 115 -29.87 -2.17 -30.86
CA PRO A 115 -29.20 -2.39 -29.59
C PRO A 115 -29.41 -3.82 -29.10
N VAL A 116 -28.35 -4.63 -29.16
CA VAL A 116 -28.24 -5.86 -28.38
C VAL A 116 -27.88 -5.45 -26.95
N ALA A 117 -28.81 -5.64 -26.04
CA ALA A 117 -28.60 -5.53 -24.61
C ALA A 117 -27.37 -6.36 -24.19
N LYS A 118 -26.31 -5.71 -23.70
CA LYS A 118 -25.23 -6.38 -23.00
C LYS A 118 -25.32 -6.01 -21.52
N VAL A 119 -25.95 -6.93 -20.81
CA VAL A 119 -25.85 -7.08 -19.37
C VAL A 119 -24.37 -7.31 -19.05
N SER A 120 -23.74 -6.35 -18.39
CA SER A 120 -22.60 -6.58 -17.50
C SER A 120 -22.99 -6.06 -16.13
N ASN A 121 -23.86 -6.82 -15.45
CA ASN A 121 -23.95 -6.78 -14.00
C ASN A 121 -22.63 -7.32 -13.44
N ILE A 122 -21.59 -6.50 -13.46
CA ILE A 122 -20.54 -6.60 -12.45
C ILE A 122 -21.26 -6.26 -11.16
N CYS A 123 -21.26 -7.18 -10.20
CA CYS A 123 -21.79 -6.96 -8.86
C CYS A 123 -20.97 -5.87 -8.16
N ARG A 124 -21.11 -4.61 -8.58
CA ARG A 124 -20.69 -3.46 -7.81
C ARG A 124 -21.58 -3.51 -6.58
N ALA A 125 -21.00 -3.85 -5.42
CA ALA A 125 -21.71 -3.69 -4.16
C ALA A 125 -22.37 -2.30 -4.20
N PRO A 126 -23.67 -2.18 -3.88
CA PRO A 126 -24.37 -0.93 -4.02
C PRO A 126 -23.57 0.15 -3.30
N SER A 127 -23.27 1.27 -3.98
CA SER A 127 -22.58 2.39 -3.36
C SER A 127 -23.43 2.87 -2.18
N VAL A 128 -22.98 2.54 -0.97
CA VAL A 128 -23.62 2.98 0.27
C VAL A 128 -22.98 4.32 0.61
N PRO A 129 -23.76 5.41 0.70
CA PRO A 129 -23.25 6.72 1.09
C PRO A 129 -22.51 6.68 2.44
N VAL A 130 -21.46 7.49 2.58
CA VAL A 130 -20.57 7.50 3.76
C VAL A 130 -21.32 7.64 5.09
N TYR A 131 -22.34 8.50 5.15
CA TYR A 131 -23.15 8.69 6.36
C TYR A 131 -23.90 7.43 6.84
N LYS A 132 -24.05 6.39 6.00
CA LYS A 132 -24.68 5.11 6.33
C LYS A 132 -23.69 4.03 6.76
N TRP A 133 -22.39 4.33 6.87
CA TRP A 133 -21.37 3.34 7.21
C TRP A 133 -21.39 2.95 8.69
N ASP A 134 -22.08 3.74 9.52
CA ASP A 134 -22.15 3.57 10.98
C ASP A 134 -20.77 3.53 11.66
N VAL A 135 -19.79 4.20 11.04
CA VAL A 135 -18.46 4.41 11.63
C VAL A 135 -18.37 5.84 12.10
N ARG A 136 -18.09 6.03 13.39
CA ARG A 136 -17.89 7.37 13.96
C ARG A 136 -16.71 7.37 14.92
N PHE A 137 -15.91 8.43 14.84
CA PHE A 137 -14.84 8.69 15.79
C PHE A 137 -15.17 9.89 16.68
N SER A 138 -15.15 9.67 17.99
CA SER A 138 -15.50 10.67 19.00
C SER A 138 -14.29 11.46 19.52
N GLY A 139 -13.08 10.90 19.35
CA GLY A 139 -11.84 11.41 19.96
C GLY A 139 -11.74 11.14 21.46
N GLY A 140 -12.58 10.26 22.01
CA GLY A 140 -12.52 9.81 23.40
C GLY A 140 -11.76 8.50 23.59
N LYS A 141 -11.60 8.08 24.85
CA LYS A 141 -11.14 6.72 25.19
C LYS A 141 -12.23 5.66 25.00
N GLU A 142 -13.48 6.12 24.84
CA GLU A 142 -14.64 5.27 24.59
C GLU A 142 -14.88 5.17 23.08
N GLY A 143 -14.89 3.93 22.56
CA GLY A 143 -15.06 3.64 21.14
C GLY A 143 -13.77 3.18 20.45
N LEU A 144 -13.68 3.43 19.14
CA LEU A 144 -12.54 3.04 18.32
C LEU A 144 -11.30 3.87 18.64
N SER A 145 -10.13 3.23 18.65
CA SER A 145 -8.84 3.93 18.62
C SER A 145 -8.69 4.67 17.28
N VAL A 146 -7.83 5.69 17.23
CA VAL A 146 -7.63 6.46 15.99
C VAL A 146 -7.18 5.59 14.82
N ASN A 147 -6.28 4.61 15.06
CA ASN A 147 -5.83 3.69 14.01
C ASN A 147 -6.94 2.73 13.57
N ALA A 148 -7.68 2.14 14.52
CA ALA A 148 -8.80 1.25 14.20
C ALA A 148 -9.92 1.98 13.44
N PHE A 149 -10.15 3.26 13.74
CA PHE A 149 -11.06 4.10 12.98
C PHE A 149 -10.59 4.31 11.54
N ILE A 150 -9.31 4.71 11.34
CA ILE A 150 -8.75 4.95 10.01
C ILE A 150 -8.82 3.67 9.17
N GLU A 151 -8.39 2.54 9.73
CA GLU A 151 -8.42 1.23 9.08
C GLU A 151 -9.85 0.86 8.65
N ARG A 152 -10.81 0.97 9.57
CA ARG A 152 -12.22 0.68 9.28
C ARG A 152 -12.81 1.54 8.17
N VAL A 153 -12.45 2.82 8.14
CA VAL A 153 -12.90 3.75 7.10
C VAL A 153 -12.27 3.40 5.76
N GLU A 154 -10.99 3.03 5.71
CA GLU A 154 -10.32 2.60 4.47
C GLU A 154 -10.89 1.29 3.93
N GLU A 155 -11.16 0.30 4.78
CA GLU A 155 -11.86 -0.92 4.39
C GLU A 155 -13.20 -0.61 3.72
N TYR A 156 -13.96 0.32 4.30
CA TYR A 156 -15.24 0.75 3.75
C TYR A 156 -15.11 1.55 2.47
N ARG A 157 -14.10 2.41 2.37
CA ARG A 157 -13.78 3.14 1.15
C ARG A 157 -13.46 2.18 0.00
N ILE A 158 -12.59 1.19 0.24
CA ILE A 158 -12.18 0.19 -0.74
C ILE A 158 -13.37 -0.70 -1.13
N SER A 159 -14.08 -1.26 -0.15
CA SER A 159 -15.20 -2.20 -0.41
C SER A 159 -16.38 -1.56 -1.15
N ARG A 160 -16.60 -0.24 -1.01
CA ARG A 160 -17.68 0.50 -1.68
C ARG A 160 -17.21 1.29 -2.90
N GLY A 161 -15.91 1.27 -3.20
CA GLY A 161 -15.33 2.01 -4.32
C GLY A 161 -15.48 3.52 -4.21
N VAL A 162 -15.39 4.07 -3.00
CA VAL A 162 -15.43 5.51 -2.73
C VAL A 162 -14.06 6.13 -2.99
N SER A 163 -14.01 7.28 -3.65
CA SER A 163 -12.75 7.99 -3.89
C SER A 163 -12.29 8.72 -2.63
N GLU A 164 -10.99 8.99 -2.51
CA GLU A 164 -10.47 9.79 -1.39
C GLU A 164 -11.06 11.21 -1.36
N SER A 165 -11.41 11.79 -2.51
CA SER A 165 -12.05 13.10 -2.58
C SER A 165 -13.48 13.09 -2.05
N GLU A 166 -14.27 12.05 -2.39
CA GLU A 166 -15.62 11.85 -1.85
C GLU A 166 -15.60 11.52 -0.36
N LEU A 167 -14.59 10.78 0.09
CA LEU A 167 -14.39 10.50 1.50
C LEU A 167 -14.00 11.78 2.27
N PHE A 168 -13.14 12.60 1.68
CA PHE A 168 -12.69 13.87 2.24
C PHE A 168 -13.85 14.86 2.43
N THR A 169 -14.75 14.99 1.44
CA THR A 169 -15.95 15.84 1.58
C THR A 169 -16.92 15.33 2.64
N SER A 170 -16.85 14.05 2.98
CA SER A 170 -17.72 13.38 3.96
C SER A 170 -17.09 13.23 5.36
N ILE A 171 -15.93 13.86 5.65
CA ILE A 171 -15.25 13.75 6.95
C ILE A 171 -16.18 14.09 8.12
N THR A 172 -17.02 15.11 7.97
CA THR A 172 -17.93 15.55 9.04
C THR A 172 -18.98 14.50 9.41
N ASP A 173 -19.29 13.57 8.52
CA ASP A 173 -20.21 12.46 8.80
C ASP A 173 -19.54 11.34 9.60
N LEU A 174 -18.23 11.21 9.50
CA LEU A 174 -17.41 10.20 10.18
C LEU A 174 -16.93 10.64 11.56
N LEU A 175 -17.08 11.91 11.90
CA LEU A 175 -16.64 12.48 13.17
C LEU A 175 -17.82 12.84 14.05
N THR A 176 -17.63 12.71 15.36
CA THR A 176 -18.57 13.16 16.38
C THR A 176 -17.83 13.72 17.59
N GLY A 177 -18.57 14.34 18.52
CA GLY A 177 -18.03 14.80 19.80
C GLY A 177 -16.78 15.68 19.67
N LYS A 178 -15.71 15.32 20.39
CA LYS A 178 -14.48 16.11 20.47
C LYS A 178 -13.70 16.12 19.16
N ALA A 179 -13.70 15.01 18.42
CA ALA A 179 -13.04 14.92 17.13
C ALA A 179 -13.63 15.84 16.07
N LEU A 180 -14.97 15.96 16.03
CA LEU A 180 -15.63 16.89 15.13
C LEU A 180 -15.30 18.35 15.46
N SER A 181 -15.30 18.71 16.75
CA SER A 181 -14.92 20.05 17.20
C SER A 181 -13.46 20.38 16.87
N TRP A 182 -12.55 19.42 17.06
CA TRP A 182 -11.16 19.55 16.67
C TRP A 182 -11.03 19.74 15.15
N TYR A 183 -11.67 18.90 14.33
CA TYR A 183 -11.59 18.99 12.88
C TYR A 183 -12.04 20.36 12.37
N ARG A 184 -13.14 20.91 12.89
CA ARG A 184 -13.62 22.26 12.54
C ARG A 184 -12.60 23.38 12.83
N SER A 185 -11.69 23.18 13.80
CA SER A 185 -10.64 24.16 14.12
C SER A 185 -9.44 24.10 13.17
N VAL A 186 -9.23 22.96 12.51
CA VAL A 186 -8.08 22.72 11.62
C VAL A 186 -8.48 22.53 10.15
N SER A 187 -9.77 22.44 9.83
CA SER A 187 -10.27 22.06 8.50
C SER A 187 -9.78 22.96 7.38
N VAL A 188 -9.54 24.25 7.65
CA VAL A 188 -9.01 25.21 6.66
C VAL A 188 -7.55 24.89 6.27
N LYS A 189 -6.82 24.15 7.10
CA LYS A 189 -5.41 23.79 6.89
C LYS A 189 -5.23 22.41 6.27
N ILE A 190 -6.32 21.69 6.02
CA ILE A 190 -6.30 20.31 5.54
C ILE A 190 -6.97 20.30 4.17
N ASN A 191 -6.27 19.79 3.15
CA ASN A 191 -6.74 19.83 1.76
C ASN A 191 -6.92 18.45 1.14
N SER A 192 -6.52 17.39 1.84
CA SER A 192 -6.65 16.02 1.35
C SER A 192 -6.98 15.05 2.48
N TRP A 193 -7.49 13.87 2.10
CA TRP A 193 -7.70 12.77 3.03
C TRP A 193 -6.40 12.34 3.72
N SER A 194 -5.29 12.27 2.98
CA SER A 194 -3.96 11.94 3.53
C SER A 194 -3.49 12.94 4.60
N GLU A 195 -3.63 14.24 4.33
CA GLU A 195 -3.32 15.28 5.32
C GLU A 195 -4.21 15.20 6.56
N PHE A 196 -5.50 14.89 6.38
CA PHE A 196 -6.43 14.67 7.46
C PHE A 196 -5.97 13.52 8.36
N VAL A 197 -5.64 12.37 7.78
CA VAL A 197 -5.16 11.19 8.51
C VAL A 197 -3.88 11.50 9.29
N GLY A 198 -2.92 12.21 8.66
CA GLY A 198 -1.69 12.63 9.33
C GLY A 198 -1.96 13.51 10.55
N LYS A 199 -2.78 14.55 10.39
CA LYS A 199 -3.15 15.47 11.49
C LYS A 199 -3.97 14.78 12.58
N LEU A 200 -4.83 13.84 12.19
CA LEU A 200 -5.65 13.06 13.13
C LEU A 200 -4.75 12.18 13.99
N ARG A 201 -3.76 11.51 13.40
CA ARG A 201 -2.75 10.73 14.11
C ARG A 201 -1.92 11.60 15.05
N GLU A 202 -1.41 12.74 14.57
CA GLU A 202 -0.66 13.70 15.42
C GLU A 202 -1.44 14.16 16.66
N ASN A 203 -2.75 14.37 16.52
CA ASN A 203 -3.58 14.89 17.61
C ASN A 203 -4.07 13.82 18.59
N TYR A 204 -4.31 12.59 18.13
CA TYR A 204 -4.94 11.53 18.93
C TYR A 204 -4.02 10.36 19.29
N LEU A 205 -2.84 10.24 18.68
CA LEU A 205 -1.84 9.27 19.13
C LEU A 205 -1.03 9.82 20.30
N PRO A 206 -0.64 8.96 21.26
CA PRO A 206 0.35 9.31 22.25
C PRO A 206 1.68 9.73 21.61
N PHE A 207 2.39 10.67 22.24
CA PHE A 207 3.70 11.14 21.77
C PHE A 207 4.71 10.00 21.55
N ASN A 208 4.69 8.97 22.41
CA ASN A 208 5.59 7.82 22.34
C ASN A 208 5.02 6.62 21.58
N PHE A 209 3.88 6.76 20.91
CA PHE A 209 3.17 5.64 20.28
C PHE A 209 4.06 4.76 19.42
N HIS A 210 4.91 5.36 18.58
CA HIS A 210 5.80 4.59 17.70
C HIS A 210 6.86 3.80 18.48
N ASN A 211 7.44 4.40 19.53
CA ASN A 211 8.42 3.72 20.39
C ASN A 211 7.77 2.60 21.20
N ASP A 212 6.55 2.82 21.68
CA ASP A 212 5.78 1.83 22.42
C ASP A 212 5.38 0.66 21.52
N LEU A 213 4.95 0.95 20.28
CA LEU A 213 4.64 -0.06 19.26
C LEU A 213 5.87 -0.88 18.88
N LEU A 214 7.02 -0.23 18.61
CA LEU A 214 8.26 -0.95 18.29
C LEU A 214 8.76 -1.81 19.46
N ARG A 215 8.54 -1.36 20.69
CA ARG A 215 8.83 -2.15 21.88
C ARG A 215 7.92 -3.38 21.94
N GLU A 216 6.62 -3.20 21.73
CA GLU A 216 5.64 -4.30 21.68
C GLU A 216 5.99 -5.32 20.60
N ILE A 217 6.31 -4.88 19.38
CA ILE A 217 6.75 -5.74 18.28
C ILE A 217 8.00 -6.55 18.67
N ARG A 218 8.98 -5.91 19.33
CA ARG A 218 10.24 -6.58 19.71
C ARG A 218 10.02 -7.61 20.81
N GLU A 219 9.12 -7.32 21.74
CA GLU A 219 8.79 -8.19 22.88
C GLU A 219 7.81 -9.31 22.51
N ARG A 220 7.20 -9.24 21.32
CA ARG A 220 6.19 -10.20 20.88
C ARG A 220 6.81 -11.53 20.46
N GLU A 221 6.59 -12.55 21.27
CA GLU A 221 6.92 -13.96 20.99
C GLU A 221 5.65 -14.78 20.75
N GLN A 222 5.73 -15.85 19.96
CA GLN A 222 4.60 -16.76 19.73
C GLN A 222 4.13 -17.38 21.06
N GLY A 223 2.82 -17.30 21.34
CA GLY A 223 2.24 -17.89 22.54
C GLY A 223 2.21 -19.42 22.52
N VAL A 224 2.13 -20.04 23.70
CA VAL A 224 2.13 -21.52 23.85
C VAL A 224 0.94 -22.18 23.16
N ASP A 225 -0.21 -21.51 23.17
CA ASP A 225 -1.47 -21.97 22.55
C ASP A 225 -1.78 -21.25 21.22
N GLU A 226 -0.86 -20.41 20.73
CA GLU A 226 -1.04 -19.63 19.51
C GLU A 226 -0.50 -20.38 18.30
N THR A 227 -1.28 -20.49 17.23
CA THR A 227 -0.79 -21.09 16.01
C THR A 227 0.22 -20.17 15.31
N VAL A 228 1.13 -20.77 14.54
CA VAL A 228 2.12 -20.00 13.75
C VAL A 228 1.43 -19.01 12.81
N SER A 229 0.27 -19.37 12.24
CA SER A 229 -0.50 -18.49 11.36
C SER A 229 -1.06 -17.28 12.11
N GLU A 230 -1.66 -17.49 13.27
CA GLU A 230 -2.22 -16.39 14.09
C GLU A 230 -1.12 -15.43 14.53
N PHE A 231 0.03 -15.96 14.96
CA PHE A 231 1.19 -15.16 15.31
C PHE A 231 1.65 -14.28 14.13
N PHE A 232 1.85 -14.87 12.94
CA PHE A 232 2.26 -14.10 11.77
C PHE A 232 1.21 -13.07 11.35
N SER A 233 -0.08 -13.39 11.41
CA SER A 233 -1.15 -12.43 11.14
C SER A 233 -1.10 -11.24 12.10
N CYS A 234 -0.92 -11.49 13.40
CA CYS A 234 -0.72 -10.42 14.39
C CYS A 234 0.54 -9.59 14.09
N MET A 235 1.66 -10.25 13.79
CA MET A 235 2.91 -9.56 13.47
C MET A 235 2.79 -8.68 12.23
N ILE A 236 2.16 -9.17 11.16
CA ILE A 236 1.91 -8.38 9.94
C ILE A 236 1.07 -7.15 10.26
N ASN A 237 0.03 -7.28 11.09
CA ASN A 237 -0.84 -6.16 11.46
C ASN A 237 -0.10 -5.07 12.26
N TYR A 238 0.93 -5.40 13.04
CA TYR A 238 1.72 -4.39 13.73
C TYR A 238 2.55 -3.50 12.78
N PHE A 239 2.87 -3.98 11.57
CA PHE A 239 3.63 -3.23 10.56
C PHE A 239 2.76 -2.58 9.48
N GLY A 240 1.44 -2.80 9.52
CA GLY A 240 0.45 -2.29 8.55
C GLY A 240 0.03 -0.84 8.75
#